data_AF-A0A132PEK5-F1
#
_entry.id   AF-A0A132PEK5-F1
#
_cell.length_a   1.000
_cell.length_b   1.000
_cell.length_c   1.000
_cell.angle_alpha   90.00
_cell.angle_beta   90.00
_cell.angle_gamma   90.00
#
_symmetry.space_group_name_H-M   'P 1'
#
loop_
_entity.id
_entity.type
_entity.pdbx_description
1 polymer ?
#
loop_
_entity_poly.entity_id
_entity_poly.type
_entity_poly.pdbx_seq_one_letter_code
_entity_poly.pdbx_strand_id
1 'polypeptide(L)'
;MVVAMLVAGVGGFLGFRHHQSEQRLAQIRAAVNEFAEASDTADTEKMATLMCRAEAAEFTEGFEGDLDNDGPIEPASRRPVNIESITVTGDEATVEVTRPPAPTKTFKLKREDESWKLCNPE
;
A
#
# COMPACT_ATOMS: atom_id res chain seq x y z
N MET A 1 44.55 24.43 5.90
CA MET A 1 43.28 25.19 5.78
C MET A 1 42.34 24.68 6.86
N VAL A 2 41.50 25.58 7.35
CA VAL A 2 40.80 25.58 8.65
C VAL A 2 39.84 24.40 8.84
N VAL A 3 39.80 23.90 10.08
CA VAL A 3 38.85 22.95 10.67
C VAL A 3 37.41 23.47 10.59
N ALA A 4 36.45 22.65 10.14
CA ALA A 4 35.02 22.85 10.41
C ALA A 4 34.33 21.48 10.50
N MET A 5 34.36 20.88 11.70
CA MET A 5 33.25 20.88 12.66
C MET A 5 32.11 19.94 12.27
N LEU A 6 32.25 18.71 12.77
CA LEU A 6 31.18 17.77 13.08
C LEU A 6 30.10 18.49 13.91
N VAL A 7 29.09 19.05 13.26
CA VAL A 7 27.86 19.52 13.92
C VAL A 7 26.67 18.97 13.16
N ALA A 8 26.34 17.69 13.41
CA ALA A 8 25.02 17.14 13.08
C ALA A 8 24.66 15.95 13.99
N GLY A 9 25.14 15.95 15.24
CA GLY A 9 24.97 14.82 16.16
C GLY A 9 23.57 14.63 16.75
N VAL A 10 22.62 15.54 16.54
CA VAL A 10 21.25 15.40 17.09
C VAL A 10 20.15 15.77 16.08
N GLY A 11 20.37 16.79 15.24
CA GLY A 11 19.42 17.17 14.17
C GLY A 11 19.36 16.14 13.03
N GLY A 12 20.49 15.51 12.70
CA GLY A 12 20.56 14.50 11.64
C GLY A 12 19.77 13.22 11.96
N PHE A 13 19.79 12.78 13.22
CA PHE A 13 19.07 11.57 13.65
C PHE A 13 17.54 11.76 13.63
N LEU A 14 17.05 12.93 14.07
CA LEU A 14 15.63 13.26 14.02
C LEU A 14 15.15 13.47 12.57
N GLY A 15 15.93 14.19 11.75
CA GLY A 15 15.63 14.37 10.33
C GLY A 15 15.62 13.06 9.57
N PHE A 16 16.58 12.16 9.84
CA PHE A 16 16.64 10.84 9.20
C PHE A 16 15.46 9.94 9.60
N ARG A 17 15.08 9.91 10.89
CA ARG A 17 13.90 9.14 11.34
C ARG A 17 12.60 9.69 10.76
N HIS A 18 12.46 11.01 10.68
CA HIS A 18 11.28 11.64 10.10
C HIS A 18 11.19 11.34 8.60
N HIS A 19 12.29 11.50 7.87
CA HIS A 19 12.34 11.20 6.45
C HIS A 19 12.07 9.71 6.15
N GLN A 20 12.60 8.80 6.97
CA GLN A 20 12.31 7.37 6.86
C GLN A 20 10.85 7.04 7.20
N SER A 21 10.18 7.84 8.04
CA SER A 21 8.75 7.69 8.32
C SER A 21 7.90 8.16 7.13
N GLU A 22 8.23 9.30 6.54
CA GLU A 22 7.53 9.82 5.35
C GLU A 22 7.69 8.90 4.15
N GLN A 23 8.88 8.38 3.92
CA GLN A 23 9.15 7.40 2.86
C GLN A 23 8.31 6.13 3.06
N ARG A 24 8.24 5.60 4.29
CA ARG A 24 7.39 4.43 4.60
C ARG A 24 5.91 4.71 4.34
N LEU A 25 5.41 5.87 4.78
CA LEU A 25 4.03 6.26 4.52
C LEU A 25 3.76 6.42 3.02
N ALA A 26 4.71 6.98 2.27
CA ALA A 26 4.61 7.11 0.82
C ALA A 26 4.56 5.74 0.12
N GLN A 27 5.40 4.79 0.55
CA GLN A 27 5.38 3.41 0.03
C GLN A 27 4.07 2.70 0.30
N ILE A 28 3.50 2.83 1.51
CA ILE A 28 2.19 2.25 1.86
C ILE A 28 1.09 2.84 0.99
N ARG A 29 1.07 4.17 0.80
CA ARG A 29 0.11 4.84 -0.09
C ARG A 29 0.24 4.36 -1.52
N ALA A 30 1.48 4.20 -2.01
CA ALA A 30 1.75 3.69 -3.34
C ALA A 30 1.18 2.27 -3.50
N ALA A 31 1.46 1.35 -2.57
CA ALA A 31 0.96 -0.02 -2.61
C ALA A 31 -0.59 -0.07 -2.64
N VAL A 32 -1.27 0.74 -1.83
CA VAL A 32 -2.74 0.81 -1.81
C VAL A 32 -3.30 1.33 -3.13
N ASN A 33 -2.67 2.37 -3.70
CA ASN A 33 -3.10 2.94 -4.98
C ASN A 33 -2.83 1.98 -6.16
N GLU A 34 -1.68 1.29 -6.16
CA GLU A 34 -1.35 0.30 -7.17
C GLU A 34 -2.31 -0.89 -7.12
N PHE A 35 -2.71 -1.32 -5.92
CA PHE A 35 -3.70 -2.39 -5.76
C PHE A 35 -5.08 -1.93 -6.25
N ALA A 36 -5.46 -0.69 -5.93
CA ALA A 36 -6.68 -0.08 -6.42
C ALA A 36 -6.71 0.03 -7.94
N GLU A 37 -5.60 0.43 -8.57
CA GLU A 37 -5.48 0.49 -10.02
C GLU A 37 -5.53 -0.90 -10.65
N ALA A 38 -4.84 -1.89 -10.08
CA ALA A 38 -4.87 -3.26 -10.55
C ALA A 38 -6.30 -3.84 -10.48
N SER A 39 -7.02 -3.55 -9.39
CA SER A 39 -8.45 -3.89 -9.26
C SER A 39 -9.32 -3.18 -10.29
N ASP A 40 -9.12 -1.88 -10.53
CA ASP A 40 -9.89 -1.12 -11.52
C ASP A 40 -9.60 -1.57 -12.96
N THR A 41 -8.42 -2.12 -13.22
CA THR A 41 -8.00 -2.62 -14.54
C THR A 41 -8.23 -4.12 -14.73
N ALA A 42 -8.78 -4.79 -13.73
CA ALA A 42 -8.92 -6.26 -13.69
C ALA A 42 -7.60 -7.01 -13.91
N ASP A 43 -6.47 -6.40 -13.51
CA ASP A 43 -5.14 -6.99 -13.60
C ASP A 43 -4.89 -7.91 -12.40
N THR A 44 -5.41 -9.14 -12.51
CA THR A 44 -5.35 -10.15 -11.44
C THR A 44 -3.93 -10.59 -11.12
N GLU A 45 -3.04 -10.62 -12.11
CA GLU A 45 -1.62 -10.91 -11.92
C GLU A 45 -0.98 -9.82 -11.05
N LYS A 46 -1.18 -8.54 -11.39
CA LYS A 46 -0.67 -7.43 -10.60
C LYS A 46 -1.27 -7.40 -9.20
N MET A 47 -2.57 -7.65 -9.04
CA MET A 47 -3.19 -7.77 -7.72
C MET A 47 -2.54 -8.85 -6.87
N ALA A 48 -2.31 -10.05 -7.42
CA ALA A 48 -1.65 -11.15 -6.71
C ALA A 48 -0.22 -10.78 -6.28
N THR A 49 0.53 -10.04 -7.11
CA THR A 49 1.87 -9.57 -6.72
C THR A 49 1.85 -8.55 -5.58
N LEU A 50 0.73 -7.85 -5.36
CA LEU A 50 0.56 -6.84 -4.33
C LEU A 50 -0.05 -7.42 -3.03
N MET A 51 -0.52 -8.66 -3.07
CA MET A 51 -0.99 -9.40 -1.90
C MET A 51 0.16 -10.09 -1.17
N CYS A 52 -0.07 -10.44 0.10
CA CYS A 52 0.84 -11.28 0.86
C CYS A 52 0.89 -12.69 0.26
N ARG A 53 2.01 -13.39 0.40
CA ARG A 53 2.23 -14.66 -0.32
C ARG A 53 1.15 -15.72 -0.05
N ALA A 54 0.60 -15.75 1.16
CA ALA A 54 -0.47 -16.67 1.53
C ALA A 54 -1.77 -16.34 0.78
N GLU A 55 -2.21 -15.08 0.82
CA GLU A 55 -3.40 -14.61 0.12
C GLU A 55 -3.25 -14.64 -1.40
N ALA A 56 -2.06 -14.38 -1.93
CA ALA A 56 -1.80 -14.46 -3.36
C ALA A 56 -2.08 -15.88 -3.89
N ALA A 57 -1.69 -16.92 -3.13
CA ALA A 57 -1.97 -18.32 -3.50
C ALA A 57 -3.48 -18.60 -3.50
N GLU A 58 -4.19 -18.25 -2.43
CA GLU A 58 -5.64 -18.42 -2.33
C GLU A 58 -6.41 -17.60 -3.38
N PHE A 59 -5.94 -16.40 -3.68
CA PHE A 59 -6.51 -15.55 -4.72
C PHE A 59 -6.34 -16.20 -6.10
N THR A 60 -5.15 -16.71 -6.44
CA THR A 60 -4.94 -17.37 -7.73
C THR A 60 -5.68 -18.70 -7.86
N GLU A 61 -5.91 -19.41 -6.76
CA GLU A 61 -6.58 -20.72 -6.74
C GLU A 61 -8.12 -20.62 -6.64
N GLY A 62 -8.63 -19.57 -5.98
CA GLY A 62 -10.05 -19.41 -5.63
C GLY A 62 -10.75 -18.22 -6.26
N PHE A 63 -10.09 -17.42 -7.11
CA PHE A 63 -10.73 -16.30 -7.80
C PHE A 63 -11.61 -16.80 -8.96
N GLU A 64 -12.80 -17.28 -8.61
CA GLU A 64 -13.97 -17.45 -9.49
C GLU A 64 -14.71 -16.09 -9.66
N GLY A 65 -13.96 -14.98 -9.67
CA GLY A 65 -14.51 -13.67 -9.99
C GLY A 65 -14.95 -13.66 -11.45
N ASP A 66 -16.13 -13.12 -11.72
CA ASP A 66 -16.77 -13.01 -13.04
C ASP A 66 -16.01 -12.00 -13.93
N LEU A 67 -14.74 -12.31 -14.25
CA LEU A 67 -13.84 -11.51 -15.09
C LEU A 67 -14.39 -11.30 -16.51
N ASP A 68 -15.33 -12.17 -16.91
CA ASP A 68 -15.99 -12.10 -18.21
C ASP A 68 -17.10 -11.03 -18.27
N ASN A 69 -17.60 -10.51 -17.13
CA ASN A 69 -18.68 -9.52 -17.12
C ASN A 69 -18.24 -8.08 -16.75
N ASP A 70 -17.27 -7.89 -15.86
CA ASP A 70 -16.86 -6.57 -15.34
C ASP A 70 -15.44 -6.20 -15.78
N GLY A 71 -15.17 -6.27 -17.09
CA GLY A 71 -13.88 -5.89 -17.68
C GLY A 71 -13.36 -4.50 -17.24
N PRO A 72 -12.13 -4.12 -17.65
CA PRO A 72 -11.43 -2.95 -17.12
C PRO A 72 -12.32 -1.70 -17.03
N ILE A 73 -12.38 -1.10 -15.84
CA ILE A 73 -13.14 0.13 -15.61
C ILE A 73 -12.51 1.25 -16.41
N GLU A 74 -13.31 1.92 -17.25
CA GLU A 74 -12.87 3.05 -18.05
C GLU A 74 -12.21 4.10 -17.14
N PRO A 75 -11.05 4.68 -17.51
CA PRO A 75 -10.32 5.62 -16.67
C PRO A 75 -11.17 6.78 -16.12
N ALA A 76 -12.12 7.27 -16.92
CA ALA A 76 -13.01 8.37 -16.55
C ALA A 76 -14.07 7.98 -15.49
N SER A 77 -14.31 6.68 -15.31
CA SER A 77 -15.27 6.12 -14.34
C SER A 77 -14.61 5.53 -13.09
N ARG A 78 -13.27 5.52 -13.04
CA ARG A 78 -12.51 5.05 -11.88
C ARG A 78 -12.77 5.95 -10.67
N ARG A 79 -13.04 5.30 -9.54
CA ARG A 79 -13.36 6.00 -8.30
C ARG A 79 -12.09 6.35 -7.53
N PRO A 80 -11.98 7.58 -6.99
CA PRO A 80 -10.82 7.98 -6.23
C PRO A 80 -10.67 7.12 -4.97
N VAL A 81 -9.42 6.83 -4.64
CA VAL A 81 -9.02 6.14 -3.42
C VAL A 81 -8.64 7.19 -2.40
N ASN A 82 -9.44 7.32 -1.34
CA ASN A 82 -9.14 8.21 -0.23
C ASN A 82 -8.49 7.40 0.88
N ILE A 83 -7.24 7.72 1.22
CA ILE A 83 -6.54 7.10 2.36
C ILE A 83 -6.71 8.04 3.56
N GLU A 84 -7.54 7.65 4.52
CA GLU A 84 -7.90 8.48 5.66
C GLU A 84 -6.83 8.44 6.75
N SER A 85 -6.36 7.24 7.09
CA SER A 85 -5.35 7.04 8.13
C SER A 85 -4.39 5.91 7.78
N ILE A 86 -3.16 6.01 8.28
CA ILE A 86 -2.12 4.98 8.16
C ILE A 86 -1.45 4.85 9.52
N THR A 87 -1.51 3.65 10.11
CA THR A 87 -0.83 3.31 11.35
C THR A 87 0.22 2.25 11.05
N VAL A 88 1.49 2.52 11.37
CA VAL A 88 2.60 1.58 11.11
C VAL A 88 3.18 1.08 12.43
N THR A 89 3.23 -0.24 12.59
CA THR A 89 3.80 -0.92 13.76
C THR A 89 4.84 -1.95 13.31
N GLY A 90 6.12 -1.58 13.36
CA GLY A 90 7.21 -2.45 12.91
C GLY A 90 7.12 -2.75 11.41
N ASP A 91 6.87 -4.02 11.08
CA ASP A 91 6.68 -4.55 9.72
C ASP A 91 5.22 -4.69 9.31
N GLU A 92 4.29 -4.20 10.14
CA GLU A 92 2.86 -4.22 9.87
C GLU A 92 2.34 -2.79 9.73
N ALA A 93 1.30 -2.62 8.92
CA ALA A 93 0.58 -1.36 8.80
C ALA A 93 -0.92 -1.61 8.69
N THR A 94 -1.71 -0.67 9.19
CA THR A 94 -3.16 -0.65 9.04
C THR A 94 -3.52 0.64 8.32
N VAL A 95 -4.35 0.52 7.29
CA VAL A 95 -4.76 1.65 6.44
C VAL A 95 -6.27 1.69 6.35
N GLU A 96 -6.84 2.87 6.55
CA GLU A 96 -8.26 3.12 6.29
C GLU A 96 -8.43 3.74 4.91
N VAL A 97 -9.20 3.06 4.07
CA VAL A 97 -9.40 3.41 2.66
C VAL A 97 -10.89 3.58 2.39
N THR A 98 -11.25 4.70 1.80
CA THR A 98 -12.62 5.03 1.39
C THR A 98 -12.66 5.21 -0.12
N ARG A 99 -13.61 4.54 -0.80
CA ARG A 99 -13.95 4.78 -2.21
C ARG A 99 -15.44 5.14 -2.32
N PRO A 100 -15.81 6.44 -2.22
CA PRO A 100 -17.22 6.83 -2.27
C PRO A 100 -17.94 6.27 -3.52
N PRO A 101 -19.20 5.81 -3.40
CA PRO A 101 -20.06 5.84 -2.21
C PRO A 101 -19.88 4.65 -1.25
N ALA A 102 -18.87 3.79 -1.44
CA ALA A 102 -18.62 2.66 -0.55
C ALA A 102 -18.14 3.15 0.83
N PRO A 103 -18.48 2.43 1.91
CA PRO A 103 -17.98 2.74 3.25
C PRO A 103 -16.46 2.56 3.33
N THR A 104 -15.84 3.24 4.30
CA THR A 104 -14.45 3.07 4.66
C THR A 104 -14.17 1.61 5.01
N LYS A 105 -13.07 1.08 4.48
CA LYS A 105 -12.57 -0.26 4.78
C LYS A 105 -11.18 -0.16 5.38
N THR A 106 -10.91 -1.02 6.35
CA THR A 106 -9.60 -1.15 6.97
C THR A 106 -8.84 -2.28 6.30
N PHE A 107 -7.66 -1.99 5.77
CA PHE A 107 -6.74 -2.96 5.20
C PHE A 107 -5.53 -3.13 6.10
N LYS A 108 -5.07 -4.38 6.25
CA LYS A 108 -3.78 -4.66 6.87
C LYS A 108 -2.73 -4.82 5.77
N LEU A 109 -1.52 -4.35 6.04
CA LEU A 109 -0.38 -4.54 5.19
C LEU A 109 0.77 -5.10 6.01
N LYS A 110 1.58 -5.91 5.36
CA LYS A 110 2.81 -6.44 5.92
C LYS A 110 3.97 -6.15 4.99
N ARG A 111 5.12 -5.87 5.57
CA ARG A 111 6.36 -5.69 4.82
C ARG A 111 6.99 -7.05 4.55
N GLU A 112 7.02 -7.45 3.28
CA GLU A 112 7.67 -8.67 2.78
C GLU A 112 8.71 -8.26 1.73
N ASP A 113 9.94 -8.75 1.87
CA ASP A 113 11.04 -8.48 0.92
C ASP A 113 11.17 -6.97 0.60
N GLU A 114 11.16 -6.13 1.65
CA GLU A 114 11.23 -4.66 1.59
C GLU A 114 10.05 -3.95 0.92
N SER A 115 9.01 -4.69 0.52
CA SER A 115 7.79 -4.17 -0.12
C SER A 115 6.57 -4.32 0.79
N TRP A 116 5.65 -3.36 0.76
CA TRP A 116 4.38 -3.48 1.48
C TRP A 116 3.38 -4.28 0.65
N LYS A 117 2.81 -5.31 1.26
CA LYS A 117 1.84 -6.22 0.66
C LYS A 117 0.52 -6.13 1.43
N LEU A 118 -0.62 -6.20 0.74
CA LEU A 118 -1.93 -6.25 1.38
C LEU A 118 -2.17 -7.66 1.90
N CYS A 119 -2.34 -7.78 3.22
CA CYS A 119 -2.79 -9.02 3.85
C CYS A 119 -4.23 -8.80 4.31
N ASN A 120 -5.09 -9.79 4.11
CA ASN A 120 -6.46 -9.68 4.60
C ASN A 120 -6.39 -9.78 6.14
N PRO A 121 -7.14 -8.98 6.91
CA PRO A 121 -7.38 -9.33 8.30
C PRO A 121 -8.13 -10.67 8.34
N GLU A 122 -7.54 -11.69 8.98
CA GLU A 122 -8.31 -12.81 9.54
C GLU A 122 -9.45 -12.29 10.44
#